data_AF-A0A7S1IG53-F1
#
_entry.id   AF-A0A7S1IG53-F1
#
_cell.length_a   1.000
_cell.length_b   1.000
_cell.length_c   1.000
_cell.angle_alpha   90.00
_cell.angle_beta   90.00
_cell.angle_gamma   90.00
#
_symmetry.space_group_name_H-M   'P 1'
#
loop_
_entity.id
_entity.type
_entity.pdbx_description
1 polymer ?
#
loop_
_entity_poly.entity_id
_entity_poly.type
_entity_poly.pdbx_seq_one_letter_code
_entity_poly.pdbx_strand_id
1 'polypeptide(L)'
;FFEPKMRTQCLILFVAVWSGLGLTPTWTTGSGDYAACSKTTTVFGVPICVSATAAAETAKINHIANVFYQLADNNADGTVDDPDVFNYMVTNKYVLLVPKNENETPPSVTNAGKEQVTTADEATIDSCDVPTNRGATTARSTWPAAVNTQTGCNTARDATVEEILHLITEAASALWPTTWGPTFTSTAGAALSAANGNCGWGYLGTYQNPSTTACTGRYAYDDATCNQACVVVEGIYWAILSYIGGCYTTARQASVQQEWLMCTPDDGMTIARASKATLQSGSPALYSLVADSTSAQHKWIPAVMPDGNYANTPSSPLPGSSPSPGSSPTPGSSTSPGSSPASSPTSGGPVATGHPAAGVLSLVVGACLLLFL
;
A
#
# COMPACT_ATOMS: atom_id res chain seq x y z
N PHE A 1 -26.14 17.41 65.99
CA PHE A 1 -26.49 16.70 64.75
C PHE A 1 -26.73 17.73 63.67
N PHE A 2 -25.70 18.02 62.87
CA PHE A 2 -25.79 18.93 61.73
C PHE A 2 -25.39 18.12 60.49
N GLU A 3 -26.33 17.93 59.57
CA GLU A 3 -26.12 17.27 58.29
C GLU A 3 -25.29 18.15 57.33
N PRO A 4 -24.40 17.58 56.50
CA PRO A 4 -23.65 18.34 55.53
C PRO A 4 -24.40 18.47 54.20
N LYS A 5 -24.42 19.69 53.66
CA LYS A 5 -24.89 20.02 52.30
C LYS A 5 -23.98 19.37 51.25
N MET A 6 -24.51 18.50 50.41
CA MET A 6 -23.86 18.09 49.16
C MET A 6 -23.83 19.29 48.19
N ARG A 7 -22.63 19.71 47.80
CA ARG A 7 -22.41 20.63 46.68
C ARG A 7 -22.22 19.80 45.41
N THR A 8 -23.20 19.84 44.51
CA THR A 8 -23.07 19.35 43.15
C THR A 8 -22.10 20.25 42.39
N GLN A 9 -20.87 19.80 42.18
CA GLN A 9 -19.95 20.42 41.22
C GLN A 9 -20.26 19.86 39.84
N CYS A 10 -20.82 20.72 38.98
CA CYS A 10 -20.99 20.44 37.56
C CYS A 10 -19.59 20.49 36.92
N LEU A 11 -18.99 19.33 36.71
CA LEU A 11 -17.73 19.19 36.00
C LEU A 11 -18.01 19.39 34.51
N ILE A 12 -17.85 20.62 34.01
CA ILE A 12 -17.87 20.89 32.57
C ILE A 12 -16.59 20.29 32.01
N LEU A 13 -16.71 19.09 31.44
CA LEU A 13 -15.66 18.46 30.66
C LEU A 13 -15.49 19.29 29.38
N PHE A 14 -14.44 20.12 29.32
CA PHE A 14 -13.96 20.63 28.04
C PHE A 14 -13.38 19.46 27.28
N VAL A 15 -14.17 18.86 26.39
CA VAL A 15 -13.61 18.05 25.30
C VAL A 15 -12.87 19.03 24.41
N ALA A 16 -11.56 19.14 24.60
CA ALA A 16 -10.71 19.77 23.61
C ALA A 16 -10.81 18.91 22.35
N VAL A 17 -11.61 19.35 21.38
CA VAL A 17 -11.54 18.84 20.01
C VAL A 17 -10.19 19.32 19.50
N TRP A 18 -9.16 18.49 19.65
CA TRP A 18 -7.94 18.61 18.87
C TRP A 18 -8.35 18.40 17.42
N SER A 19 -8.68 19.47 16.72
CA SER A 19 -8.58 19.49 15.27
C SER A 19 -7.11 19.24 14.97
N GLY A 20 -6.76 17.98 14.70
CA GLY A 20 -5.40 17.53 14.47
C GLY A 20 -4.86 18.19 13.22
N LEU A 21 -4.23 19.35 13.39
CA LEU A 21 -3.44 19.97 12.33
C LEU A 21 -2.16 19.15 12.22
N GLY A 22 -1.88 18.61 11.03
CA GLY A 22 -0.62 17.92 10.74
C GLY A 22 0.60 18.76 11.11
N LEU A 23 1.76 18.11 11.17
CA LEU A 23 3.04 18.75 11.40
C LEU A 23 3.18 19.95 10.47
N THR A 24 3.48 21.12 11.04
CA THR A 24 3.81 22.30 10.23
C THR A 24 5.30 22.20 9.88
N PRO A 25 5.67 21.91 8.62
CA PRO A 25 7.08 21.80 8.26
C PRO A 25 7.77 23.15 8.44
N THR A 26 9.02 23.10 8.89
CA THR A 26 9.85 24.30 8.90
C THR A 26 10.44 24.50 7.51
N TRP A 27 10.05 25.60 6.86
CA TRP A 27 10.53 25.99 5.54
C TRP A 27 11.63 27.05 5.66
N THR A 28 12.71 26.87 4.90
CA THR A 28 13.80 27.85 4.78
C THR A 28 13.94 28.31 3.33
N THR A 29 14.59 29.46 3.10
CA THR A 29 14.95 29.86 1.74
C THR A 29 16.04 28.94 1.20
N GLY A 30 15.91 28.52 -0.05
CA GLY A 30 16.91 27.68 -0.71
C GLY A 30 18.30 28.34 -0.75
N SER A 31 19.34 27.53 -0.61
CA SER A 31 20.73 27.96 -0.66
C SER A 31 21.63 26.82 -1.18
N GLY A 32 22.86 27.14 -1.58
CA GLY A 32 23.78 26.15 -2.14
C GLY A 32 23.18 25.43 -3.35
N ASP A 33 23.15 24.10 -3.29
CA ASP A 33 22.61 23.25 -4.35
C ASP A 33 21.11 23.51 -4.65
N TYR A 34 20.40 24.09 -3.68
CA TYR A 34 18.97 24.40 -3.71
C TYR A 34 18.68 25.90 -3.92
N ALA A 35 19.64 26.69 -4.40
CA ALA A 35 19.48 28.15 -4.54
C ALA A 35 18.31 28.58 -5.44
N ALA A 36 17.82 27.70 -6.34
CA ALA A 36 16.66 27.97 -7.18
C ALA A 36 15.31 27.74 -6.46
N CYS A 37 15.32 27.10 -5.29
CA CYS A 37 14.11 26.82 -4.51
C CYS A 37 13.73 28.06 -3.70
N SER A 38 12.49 28.52 -3.83
CA SER A 38 11.99 29.63 -2.99
C SER A 38 11.78 29.19 -1.55
N LYS A 39 11.35 27.94 -1.34
CA LYS A 39 11.26 27.30 -0.03
C LYS A 39 11.87 25.90 -0.11
N THR A 40 12.54 25.49 0.96
CA THR A 40 13.08 24.15 1.13
C THR A 40 12.75 23.59 2.51
N THR A 41 12.52 22.30 2.58
CA THR A 41 12.49 21.54 3.83
C THR A 41 13.05 20.13 3.58
N THR A 42 13.11 19.30 4.61
CA THR A 42 13.53 17.90 4.49
C THR A 42 12.53 17.01 5.22
N VAL A 43 12.30 15.82 4.66
CA VAL A 43 11.52 14.73 5.26
C VAL A 43 12.48 13.58 5.47
N PHE A 44 12.81 13.29 6.73
CA PHE A 44 13.81 12.28 7.10
C PHE A 44 15.13 12.36 6.29
N GLY A 45 15.58 13.59 6.04
CA GLY A 45 16.80 13.89 5.27
C GLY A 45 16.59 14.03 3.76
N VAL A 46 15.47 13.58 3.20
CA VAL A 46 15.15 13.76 1.78
C VAL A 46 14.63 15.18 1.54
N PRO A 47 15.26 16.00 0.67
CA PRO A 47 14.86 17.39 0.46
C PRO A 47 13.57 17.52 -0.37
N ILE A 48 12.81 18.57 -0.05
CA ILE A 48 11.73 19.10 -0.88
C ILE A 48 12.13 20.50 -1.34
N CYS A 49 12.15 20.72 -2.65
CA CYS A 49 12.48 21.99 -3.29
C CYS A 49 11.23 22.60 -3.94
N VAL A 50 10.77 23.73 -3.43
CA VAL A 50 9.52 24.38 -3.84
C VAL A 50 9.81 25.63 -4.67
N SER A 51 9.11 25.79 -5.79
CA SER A 51 9.21 26.99 -6.62
C SER A 51 8.58 28.22 -5.96
N ALA A 52 8.85 29.41 -6.50
CA ALA A 52 8.32 30.66 -5.94
C ALA A 52 6.78 30.77 -6.00
N THR A 53 6.19 30.28 -7.09
CA THR A 53 4.73 30.25 -7.32
C THR A 53 4.05 29.22 -6.43
N ALA A 54 4.61 28.02 -6.30
CA ALA A 54 4.11 26.99 -5.38
C ALA A 54 4.23 27.41 -3.92
N ALA A 55 5.30 28.15 -3.56
CA ALA A 55 5.53 28.62 -2.19
C ALA A 55 4.43 29.54 -1.64
N ALA A 56 3.62 30.14 -2.52
CA ALA A 56 2.43 30.91 -2.15
C ALA A 56 1.27 30.03 -1.66
N GLU A 57 1.23 28.75 -2.03
CA GLU A 57 0.18 27.79 -1.64
C GLU A 57 0.58 27.03 -0.37
N THR A 58 0.76 27.78 0.74
CA THR A 58 1.36 27.25 1.98
C THR A 58 0.65 26.01 2.52
N ALA A 59 -0.68 25.95 2.48
CA ALA A 59 -1.42 24.76 2.93
C ALA A 59 -1.08 23.51 2.11
N LYS A 60 -0.90 23.67 0.79
CA LYS A 60 -0.63 22.56 -0.11
C LYS A 60 0.81 22.06 -0.04
N ILE A 61 1.79 22.96 0.08
CA ILE A 61 3.18 22.51 0.29
C ILE A 61 3.36 21.84 1.65
N ASN A 62 2.60 22.27 2.67
CA ASN A 62 2.56 21.57 3.95
C ASN A 62 1.92 20.18 3.81
N HIS A 63 0.81 20.07 3.07
CA HIS A 63 0.17 18.80 2.75
C HIS A 63 1.15 17.82 2.07
N ILE A 64 1.85 18.26 1.02
CA ILE A 64 2.89 17.48 0.32
C ILE A 64 3.92 16.93 1.30
N ALA A 65 4.46 17.79 2.18
CA ALA A 65 5.45 17.35 3.15
C ALA A 65 4.87 16.34 4.15
N ASN A 66 3.63 16.52 4.62
CA ASN A 66 2.99 15.59 5.55
C ASN A 66 2.67 14.25 4.88
N VAL A 67 2.23 14.23 3.62
CA VAL A 67 2.06 12.98 2.85
C VAL A 67 3.40 12.25 2.74
N PHE A 68 4.49 12.97 2.49
CA PHE A 68 5.81 12.35 2.46
C PHE A 68 6.22 11.79 3.83
N TYR A 69 5.97 12.52 4.93
CA TYR A 69 6.19 11.98 6.27
C TYR A 69 5.36 10.71 6.52
N GLN A 70 4.07 10.68 6.14
CA GLN A 70 3.19 9.52 6.30
C GLN A 70 3.55 8.32 5.42
N LEU A 71 4.19 8.55 4.28
CA LEU A 71 4.73 7.46 3.45
C LEU A 71 6.06 6.92 3.99
N ALA A 72 6.84 7.78 4.66
CA ALA A 72 8.12 7.40 5.27
C ALA A 72 7.96 6.68 6.63
N ASP A 73 7.00 7.15 7.43
CA ASP A 73 6.65 6.66 8.76
C ASP A 73 5.12 6.58 8.84
N ASN A 74 4.59 5.47 8.31
CA ASN A 74 3.16 5.25 8.17
C ASN A 74 2.47 4.92 9.48
N ASN A 75 3.23 4.48 10.48
CA ASN A 75 2.75 4.22 11.83
C ASN A 75 2.81 5.48 12.74
N ALA A 76 3.48 6.54 12.26
CA ALA A 76 3.65 7.85 12.87
C ALA A 76 4.36 7.87 14.23
N ASP A 77 5.21 6.87 14.52
CA ASP A 77 5.98 6.78 15.77
C ASP A 77 7.20 7.71 15.83
N GLY A 78 7.48 8.43 14.75
CA GLY A 78 8.60 9.34 14.59
C GLY A 78 9.85 8.70 13.98
N THR A 79 9.78 7.43 13.57
CA THR A 79 10.86 6.67 12.96
C THR A 79 10.45 6.20 11.57
N VAL A 80 11.37 6.31 10.60
CA VAL A 80 11.14 5.76 9.26
C VAL A 80 10.91 4.25 9.33
N ASP A 81 9.85 3.76 8.68
CA ASP A 81 9.50 2.34 8.65
C ASP A 81 10.57 1.49 7.94
N ASP A 82 11.13 2.02 6.86
CA ASP A 82 12.22 1.43 6.08
C ASP A 82 13.46 2.35 6.01
N PRO A 83 14.33 2.31 7.02
CA PRO A 83 15.51 3.17 7.06
C PRO A 83 16.50 2.86 5.94
N ASP A 84 16.52 1.65 5.38
CA ASP A 84 17.44 1.31 4.28
C ASP A 84 17.07 2.08 3.01
N VAL A 85 15.76 2.16 2.69
CA VAL A 85 15.24 2.97 1.57
C VAL A 85 15.59 4.45 1.75
N PHE A 86 15.30 5.04 2.92
CA PHE A 86 15.55 6.47 3.12
C PHE A 86 17.05 6.80 3.20
N ASN A 87 17.88 5.92 3.78
CA ASN A 87 19.33 6.07 3.73
C ASN A 87 19.85 6.03 2.29
N TYR A 88 19.30 5.15 1.44
CA TYR A 88 19.62 5.11 0.02
C TYR A 88 19.22 6.41 -0.68
N MET A 89 18.02 6.92 -0.44
CA MET A 89 17.52 8.18 -1.02
C MET A 89 18.43 9.36 -0.65
N VAL A 90 18.77 9.50 0.64
CA VAL A 90 19.67 10.57 1.13
C VAL A 90 21.06 10.44 0.52
N THR A 91 21.65 9.25 0.55
CA THR A 91 23.00 8.99 0.02
C THR A 91 23.10 9.29 -1.48
N ASN A 92 22.06 8.93 -2.22
CA ASN A 92 21.98 9.14 -3.67
C ASN A 92 21.31 10.46 -4.05
N LYS A 93 21.13 11.39 -3.10
CA LYS A 93 20.66 12.76 -3.32
C LYS A 93 19.33 12.82 -4.08
N TYR A 94 18.37 12.01 -3.65
CA TYR A 94 17.00 12.06 -4.14
C TYR A 94 16.37 13.37 -3.68
N VAL A 95 15.52 13.98 -4.52
CA VAL A 95 14.83 15.23 -4.19
C VAL A 95 13.42 15.25 -4.79
N LEU A 96 12.47 15.77 -4.03
CA LEU A 96 11.12 16.08 -4.51
C LEU A 96 11.07 17.55 -4.97
N LEU A 97 10.73 17.79 -6.23
CA LEU A 97 10.58 19.11 -6.81
C LEU A 97 9.10 19.49 -6.87
N VAL A 98 8.77 20.71 -6.44
CA VAL A 98 7.39 21.19 -6.33
C VAL A 98 7.20 22.50 -7.11
N PRO A 99 6.97 22.44 -8.43
CA PRO A 99 6.38 23.54 -9.19
C PRO A 99 4.90 23.74 -8.82
N LYS A 100 4.31 24.85 -9.26
CA LYS A 100 2.87 25.08 -9.05
C LYS A 100 2.02 24.09 -9.84
N ASN A 101 2.36 23.83 -11.09
CA ASN A 101 1.62 22.98 -12.02
C ASN A 101 2.53 22.46 -13.13
N GLU A 102 1.98 21.59 -13.99
CA GLU A 102 2.69 20.96 -15.12
C GLU A 102 3.23 21.94 -16.18
N ASN A 103 2.70 23.18 -16.23
CA ASN A 103 3.13 24.20 -17.19
C ASN A 103 4.31 25.03 -16.69
N GLU A 104 4.70 24.87 -15.42
CA GLU A 104 5.84 25.54 -14.82
C GLU A 104 7.06 24.62 -14.86
N THR A 105 8.19 25.17 -15.33
CA THR A 105 9.47 24.47 -15.22
C THR A 105 9.79 24.22 -13.74
N PRO A 106 10.01 22.95 -13.32
CA PRO A 106 10.39 22.63 -11.95
C PRO A 106 11.63 23.40 -11.51
N PRO A 107 11.73 23.76 -10.21
CA PRO A 107 12.95 24.38 -9.70
C PRO A 107 14.13 23.41 -9.88
N SER A 108 15.29 23.93 -10.28
CA SER A 108 16.47 23.10 -10.54
C SER A 108 17.32 22.89 -9.29
N VAL A 109 17.87 21.69 -9.13
CA VAL A 109 18.80 21.36 -8.04
C VAL A 109 20.13 20.90 -8.65
N THR A 110 21.20 21.65 -8.41
CA THR A 110 22.45 21.52 -9.18
C THR A 110 23.20 20.19 -8.97
N ASN A 111 22.99 19.51 -7.85
CA ASN A 111 23.65 18.25 -7.50
C ASN A 111 22.65 17.14 -7.12
N ALA A 112 21.45 17.15 -7.69
CA ALA A 112 20.48 16.07 -7.51
C ALA A 112 20.97 14.77 -8.19
N GLY A 113 20.76 13.63 -7.52
CA GLY A 113 21.02 12.31 -8.11
C GLY A 113 19.77 11.70 -8.75
N LYS A 114 18.61 11.90 -8.12
CA LYS A 114 17.30 11.54 -8.67
C LYS A 114 16.30 12.65 -8.32
N GLU A 115 15.50 13.03 -9.30
CA GLU A 115 14.44 14.02 -9.14
C GLU A 115 13.09 13.34 -9.38
N GLN A 116 12.11 13.71 -8.56
CA GLN A 116 10.70 13.43 -8.81
C GLN A 116 9.93 14.73 -8.71
N VAL A 117 8.97 14.93 -9.61
CA VAL A 117 8.12 16.13 -9.60
C VAL A 117 6.78 15.77 -8.99
N THR A 118 6.27 16.63 -8.12
CA THR A 118 4.85 16.66 -7.75
C THR A 118 4.39 18.11 -7.79
N THR A 119 3.19 18.38 -8.26
CA THR A 119 2.73 19.77 -8.41
C THR A 119 1.89 20.22 -7.23
N ALA A 120 1.98 21.51 -6.89
CA ALA A 120 1.13 22.07 -5.84
C ALA A 120 -0.36 22.09 -6.26
N ASP A 121 -0.69 22.24 -7.54
CA ASP A 121 -2.09 22.32 -7.98
C ASP A 121 -2.86 21.01 -7.82
N GLU A 122 -2.20 19.86 -7.98
CA GLU A 122 -2.75 18.52 -7.79
C GLU A 122 -2.64 17.98 -6.35
N ALA A 123 -2.06 18.75 -5.43
CA ALA A 123 -2.08 18.47 -4.00
C ALA A 123 -3.47 18.75 -3.41
N THR A 124 -4.31 17.71 -3.40
CA THR A 124 -5.69 17.80 -2.95
C THR A 124 -5.80 17.47 -1.46
N ILE A 125 -5.89 18.52 -0.64
CA ILE A 125 -6.21 18.41 0.78
C ILE A 125 -7.63 17.85 0.94
N ASP A 126 -7.82 16.97 1.94
CA ASP A 126 -9.10 16.34 2.26
C ASP A 126 -9.69 15.53 1.08
N SER A 127 -8.83 14.86 0.31
CA SER A 127 -9.29 14.03 -0.81
C SER A 127 -10.18 12.86 -0.34
N CYS A 128 -11.25 12.60 -1.08
CA CYS A 128 -12.14 11.46 -0.87
C CYS A 128 -11.50 10.11 -1.21
N ASP A 129 -10.33 10.07 -1.86
CA ASP A 129 -9.60 8.81 -2.04
C ASP A 129 -9.18 8.23 -0.67
N VAL A 130 -8.90 9.09 0.30
CA VAL A 130 -8.53 8.72 1.65
C VAL A 130 -9.75 8.18 2.41
N PRO A 131 -9.73 6.92 2.90
CA PRO A 131 -10.88 6.33 3.58
C PRO A 131 -11.41 7.13 4.78
N THR A 132 -10.51 7.72 5.59
CA THR A 132 -10.88 8.49 6.78
C THR A 132 -11.61 9.79 6.46
N ASN A 133 -11.22 10.49 5.39
CA ASN A 133 -11.86 11.74 4.96
C ASN A 133 -13.32 11.54 4.53
N ARG A 134 -13.65 10.34 4.03
CA ARG A 134 -15.02 9.98 3.64
C ARG A 134 -15.83 9.26 4.73
N GLY A 135 -15.33 9.25 5.97
CA GLY A 135 -16.05 8.72 7.15
C GLY A 135 -15.83 7.23 7.43
N ALA A 136 -14.87 6.58 6.77
CA ALA A 136 -14.41 5.24 7.15
C ALA A 136 -13.30 5.32 8.21
N THR A 137 -12.78 4.17 8.63
CA THR A 137 -11.53 4.08 9.40
C THR A 137 -10.43 3.45 8.55
N THR A 138 -9.23 3.29 9.11
CA THR A 138 -8.15 2.51 8.48
C THR A 138 -8.49 1.02 8.35
N ALA A 139 -9.48 0.52 9.10
CA ALA A 139 -9.95 -0.85 8.97
C ALA A 139 -10.82 -1.02 7.72
N ARG A 140 -10.40 -1.91 6.82
CA ARG A 140 -11.07 -2.20 5.53
C ARG A 140 -12.55 -2.56 5.63
N SER A 141 -12.95 -3.22 6.73
CA SER A 141 -14.34 -3.60 6.99
C SER A 141 -15.29 -2.40 7.04
N THR A 142 -14.78 -1.19 7.26
CA THR A 142 -15.56 0.05 7.29
C THR A 142 -15.72 0.72 5.92
N TRP A 143 -14.84 0.41 4.96
CA TRP A 143 -14.81 1.10 3.66
C TRP A 143 -16.07 0.91 2.81
N PRO A 144 -16.74 -0.27 2.77
CA PRO A 144 -17.96 -0.45 1.99
C PRO A 144 -19.09 0.51 2.38
N ALA A 145 -19.17 0.90 3.66
CA ALA A 145 -20.17 1.85 4.14
C ALA A 145 -19.91 3.29 3.65
N ALA A 146 -18.69 3.59 3.21
CA ALA A 146 -18.25 4.90 2.75
C ALA A 146 -17.82 4.90 1.27
N VAL A 147 -18.29 3.94 0.46
CA VAL A 147 -17.83 3.77 -0.94
C VAL A 147 -18.26 4.91 -1.88
N ASN A 148 -19.36 5.59 -1.56
CA ASN A 148 -19.88 6.73 -2.33
C ASN A 148 -19.51 8.04 -1.63
N THR A 149 -19.10 9.05 -2.43
CA THR A 149 -18.58 10.35 -2.00
C THR A 149 -19.66 11.31 -1.47
N GLN A 150 -20.57 10.83 -0.63
CA GLN A 150 -21.65 11.66 -0.06
C GLN A 150 -21.22 12.44 1.20
N THR A 151 -19.95 12.30 1.59
CA THR A 151 -19.31 13.02 2.70
C THR A 151 -18.52 14.21 2.16
N GLY A 152 -18.40 15.26 2.98
CA GLY A 152 -17.91 16.60 2.60
C GLY A 152 -16.41 16.73 2.23
N CYS A 153 -15.78 15.64 1.81
CA CYS A 153 -14.40 15.60 1.31
C CYS A 153 -14.31 16.12 -0.14
N ASN A 154 -13.10 16.42 -0.59
CA ASN A 154 -12.81 16.85 -1.96
C ASN A 154 -12.76 15.66 -2.91
N THR A 155 -13.55 15.66 -3.98
CA THR A 155 -13.60 14.55 -4.95
C THR A 155 -12.41 14.49 -5.90
N ALA A 156 -11.50 15.46 -5.87
CA ALA A 156 -10.30 15.44 -6.70
C ALA A 156 -9.25 14.42 -6.18
N ARG A 157 -8.43 13.90 -7.11
CA ARG A 157 -7.25 13.09 -6.77
C ARG A 157 -6.26 13.91 -5.98
N ASP A 158 -5.71 13.33 -4.92
CA ASP A 158 -4.46 13.82 -4.36
C ASP A 158 -3.29 13.11 -5.08
N ALA A 159 -2.67 13.79 -6.04
CA ALA A 159 -1.57 13.22 -6.82
C ALA A 159 -0.28 13.09 -6.01
N THR A 160 -0.18 13.74 -4.84
CA THR A 160 1.06 13.75 -4.06
C THR A 160 1.43 12.36 -3.56
N VAL A 161 0.45 11.53 -3.24
CA VAL A 161 0.66 10.12 -2.83
C VAL A 161 1.33 9.33 -3.94
N GLU A 162 0.89 9.51 -5.19
CA GLU A 162 1.44 8.84 -6.37
C GLU A 162 2.90 9.23 -6.60
N GLU A 163 3.16 10.53 -6.74
CA GLU A 163 4.48 11.02 -7.08
C GLU A 163 5.51 10.72 -5.99
N ILE A 164 5.15 10.91 -4.72
CA ILE A 164 6.07 10.60 -3.63
C ILE A 164 6.30 9.08 -3.53
N LEU A 165 5.27 8.26 -3.75
CA LEU A 165 5.43 6.81 -3.74
C LEU A 165 6.26 6.31 -4.93
N HIS A 166 6.19 6.96 -6.10
CA HIS A 166 7.10 6.69 -7.23
C HIS A 166 8.56 6.94 -6.84
N LEU A 167 8.85 8.06 -6.17
CA LEU A 167 10.20 8.38 -5.69
C LEU A 167 10.74 7.33 -4.70
N ILE A 168 9.89 6.85 -3.78
CA ILE A 168 10.24 5.80 -2.81
C ILE A 168 10.41 4.43 -3.51
N THR A 169 9.52 4.11 -4.45
CA THR A 169 9.56 2.85 -5.24
C THR A 169 10.84 2.75 -6.05
N GLU A 170 11.32 3.85 -6.62
CA GLU A 170 12.59 3.91 -7.34
C GLU A 170 13.79 3.58 -6.43
N ALA A 171 13.79 4.06 -5.19
CA ALA A 171 14.83 3.72 -4.20
C ALA A 171 14.75 2.25 -3.77
N ALA A 172 13.55 1.74 -3.47
CA ALA A 172 13.32 0.33 -3.16
C ALA A 172 13.74 -0.60 -4.32
N SER A 173 13.47 -0.19 -5.55
CA SER A 173 13.85 -0.91 -6.77
C SER A 173 15.36 -1.03 -6.93
N ALA A 174 16.11 0.00 -6.55
CA ALA A 174 17.56 -0.01 -6.59
C ALA A 174 18.18 -0.91 -5.51
N LEU A 175 17.57 -0.96 -4.31
CA LEU A 175 18.02 -1.82 -3.20
C LEU A 175 17.67 -3.29 -3.42
N TRP A 176 16.49 -3.58 -3.98
CA TRP A 176 15.97 -4.93 -4.16
C TRP A 176 15.52 -5.21 -5.59
N PRO A 177 16.44 -5.18 -6.57
CA PRO A 177 16.11 -5.27 -7.99
C PRO A 177 15.43 -6.59 -8.39
N THR A 178 15.73 -7.69 -7.70
CA THR A 178 15.06 -8.99 -7.93
C THR A 178 13.57 -8.93 -7.60
N THR A 179 13.18 -8.19 -6.57
CA THR A 179 11.78 -8.11 -6.12
C THR A 179 11.06 -6.95 -6.80
N TRP A 180 11.64 -5.76 -6.73
CA TRP A 180 10.99 -4.49 -7.08
C TRP A 180 11.54 -3.83 -8.34
N GLY A 181 12.62 -4.37 -8.92
CA GLY A 181 13.25 -3.74 -10.09
C GLY A 181 12.25 -3.46 -11.22
N PRO A 182 12.39 -2.33 -11.95
CA PRO A 182 11.38 -1.85 -12.90
C PRO A 182 11.48 -2.60 -14.24
N THR A 183 11.35 -3.92 -14.16
CA THR A 183 11.49 -4.85 -15.29
C THR A 183 10.53 -6.02 -15.12
N PHE A 184 10.05 -6.60 -16.22
CA PHE A 184 9.20 -7.80 -16.15
C PHE A 184 9.93 -9.06 -15.66
N THR A 185 11.24 -8.99 -15.38
CA THR A 185 12.01 -10.07 -14.77
C THR A 185 12.04 -10.02 -13.24
N SER A 186 11.65 -8.90 -12.63
CA SER A 186 11.50 -8.83 -11.16
C SER A 186 10.21 -9.51 -10.71
N THR A 187 10.09 -9.84 -9.42
CA THR A 187 8.86 -10.43 -8.86
C THR A 187 7.64 -9.55 -9.10
N ALA A 188 7.74 -8.24 -8.82
CA ALA A 188 6.66 -7.28 -9.02
C ALA A 188 6.33 -7.10 -10.51
N GLY A 189 7.36 -6.92 -11.35
CA GLY A 189 7.16 -6.73 -12.79
C GLY A 189 6.58 -7.97 -13.49
N ALA A 190 6.99 -9.18 -13.10
CA ALA A 190 6.39 -10.41 -13.62
C ALA A 190 4.90 -10.51 -13.25
N ALA A 191 4.53 -10.13 -12.03
CA ALA A 191 3.14 -10.12 -11.59
C ALA A 191 2.30 -9.05 -12.33
N LEU A 192 2.88 -7.90 -12.66
CA LEU A 192 2.23 -6.86 -13.47
C LEU A 192 2.09 -7.27 -14.94
N SER A 193 3.11 -7.91 -15.52
CA SER A 193 3.03 -8.48 -16.87
C SER A 193 1.91 -9.52 -16.96
N ALA A 194 1.78 -10.39 -15.95
CA ALA A 194 0.68 -11.34 -15.86
C ALA A 194 -0.70 -10.65 -15.70
N ALA A 195 -0.77 -9.57 -14.91
CA ALA A 195 -2.00 -8.77 -14.75
C ALA A 195 -2.40 -8.06 -16.06
N ASN A 196 -1.45 -7.72 -16.93
CA ASN A 196 -1.74 -7.16 -18.25
C ASN A 196 -2.32 -8.17 -19.23
N GLY A 197 -1.90 -9.43 -19.14
CA GLY A 197 -2.39 -10.48 -20.03
C GLY A 197 -2.12 -10.14 -21.50
N ASN A 198 -3.18 -9.97 -22.29
CA ASN A 198 -3.09 -9.63 -23.71
C ASN A 198 -3.55 -8.19 -24.02
N CYS A 199 -3.62 -7.31 -23.03
CA CYS A 199 -4.07 -5.93 -23.23
C CYS A 199 -3.00 -5.04 -23.89
N GLY A 200 -1.76 -5.51 -24.01
CA GLY A 200 -0.70 -4.77 -24.69
C GLY A 200 -0.29 -3.51 -23.93
N TRP A 201 0.52 -2.67 -24.59
CA TRP A 201 1.10 -1.47 -23.98
C TRP A 201 1.10 -0.29 -24.94
N GLY A 202 0.92 0.92 -24.38
CA GLY A 202 0.97 2.19 -25.09
C GLY A 202 2.29 2.40 -25.82
N TYR A 203 3.42 2.19 -25.13
CA TYR A 203 4.76 2.33 -25.72
C TYR A 203 5.09 1.35 -26.86
N LEU A 204 4.27 0.30 -27.03
CA LEU A 204 4.36 -0.62 -28.17
C LEU A 204 3.32 -0.34 -29.25
N GLY A 205 2.42 0.62 -29.05
CA GLY A 205 1.28 0.87 -29.95
C GLY A 205 0.27 -0.29 -30.00
N THR A 206 0.26 -1.15 -28.98
CA THR A 206 -0.60 -2.36 -28.91
C THR A 206 -1.65 -2.30 -27.82
N TYR A 207 -1.75 -1.16 -27.13
CA TYR A 207 -2.70 -0.95 -26.04
C TYR A 207 -4.14 -1.28 -26.46
N GLN A 208 -4.81 -2.02 -25.58
CA GLN A 208 -6.23 -2.29 -25.60
C GLN A 208 -6.80 -1.93 -24.24
N ASN A 209 -7.92 -1.20 -24.25
CA ASN A 209 -8.59 -0.80 -23.03
C ASN A 209 -9.13 -2.04 -22.28
N PRO A 210 -8.64 -2.31 -21.06
CA PRO A 210 -9.01 -3.51 -20.32
C PRO A 210 -10.45 -3.49 -19.85
N SER A 211 -11.13 -2.33 -19.76
CA SER A 211 -12.55 -2.28 -19.35
C SER A 211 -13.54 -2.54 -20.49
N THR A 212 -13.19 -2.20 -21.74
CA THR A 212 -14.15 -2.17 -22.86
C THR A 212 -13.83 -3.12 -24.00
N THR A 213 -12.59 -3.60 -24.11
CA THR A 213 -12.19 -4.53 -25.18
C THR A 213 -12.28 -5.98 -24.73
N ALA A 214 -12.03 -6.91 -25.68
CA ALA A 214 -11.98 -8.34 -25.40
C ALA A 214 -10.67 -8.79 -24.72
N CYS A 215 -9.75 -7.89 -24.38
CA CYS A 215 -8.54 -8.28 -23.67
C CYS A 215 -8.88 -8.79 -22.26
N THR A 216 -8.13 -9.80 -21.83
CA THR A 216 -8.40 -10.57 -20.60
C THR A 216 -7.67 -10.03 -19.38
N GLY A 217 -6.82 -9.02 -19.57
CA GLY A 217 -6.06 -8.37 -18.52
C GLY A 217 -6.91 -7.47 -17.62
N ARG A 218 -6.25 -7.03 -16.54
CA ARG A 218 -6.78 -6.16 -15.48
C ARG A 218 -5.91 -4.94 -15.21
N TYR A 219 -4.76 -4.85 -15.91
CA TYR A 219 -3.87 -3.71 -15.91
C TYR A 219 -3.40 -3.39 -17.34
N ALA A 220 -3.44 -2.16 -17.79
CA ALA A 220 -2.80 -1.73 -19.03
C ALA A 220 -2.50 -0.24 -18.95
N TYR A 221 -1.47 0.22 -19.65
CA TYR A 221 -1.14 1.65 -19.68
C TYR A 221 -1.08 2.12 -21.13
N ASP A 222 -1.78 3.21 -21.45
CA ASP A 222 -1.98 3.68 -22.83
C ASP A 222 -0.92 4.71 -23.28
N ASP A 223 -0.16 5.28 -22.34
CA ASP A 223 0.89 6.25 -22.66
C ASP A 223 1.99 5.64 -23.55
N ALA A 224 2.20 6.25 -24.71
CA ALA A 224 3.20 5.86 -25.69
C ALA A 224 4.65 6.18 -25.26
N THR A 225 4.83 7.07 -24.28
CA THR A 225 6.14 7.52 -23.78
C THR A 225 6.58 6.74 -22.54
N CYS A 226 5.63 6.11 -21.84
CA CYS A 226 5.89 5.30 -20.65
C CYS A 226 6.44 3.92 -21.02
N ASN A 227 7.77 3.78 -20.97
CA ASN A 227 8.46 2.53 -21.27
C ASN A 227 8.19 1.43 -20.21
N GLN A 228 8.83 0.26 -20.38
CA GLN A 228 8.68 -0.86 -19.44
C GLN A 228 8.94 -0.48 -17.97
N ALA A 229 9.96 0.36 -17.71
CA ALA A 229 10.28 0.73 -16.34
C ALA A 229 9.14 1.55 -15.71
N CYS A 230 8.62 2.52 -16.47
CA CYS A 230 7.48 3.32 -16.07
C CYS A 230 6.24 2.46 -15.77
N VAL A 231 5.81 1.58 -16.69
CA VAL A 231 4.61 0.73 -16.44
C VAL A 231 4.77 -0.24 -15.25
N VAL A 232 6.01 -0.60 -14.87
CA VAL A 232 6.23 -1.40 -13.66
C VAL A 232 6.04 -0.54 -12.41
N VAL A 233 6.58 0.69 -12.40
CA VAL A 233 6.44 1.63 -11.28
C VAL A 233 4.97 2.03 -11.08
N GLU A 234 4.28 2.42 -12.15
CA GLU A 234 2.84 2.75 -12.14
C GLU A 234 2.00 1.59 -11.60
N GLY A 235 2.29 0.37 -12.08
CA GLY A 235 1.58 -0.82 -11.62
C GLY A 235 1.80 -1.15 -10.14
N ILE A 236 3.01 -0.92 -9.62
CA ILE A 236 3.31 -1.06 -8.18
C ILE A 236 2.50 -0.04 -7.38
N TYR A 237 2.45 1.21 -7.84
CA TYR A 237 1.60 2.25 -7.24
C TYR A 237 0.14 1.80 -7.17
N TRP A 238 -0.45 1.31 -8.26
CA TRP A 238 -1.84 0.86 -8.25
C TRP A 238 -2.11 -0.31 -7.31
N ALA A 239 -1.18 -1.27 -7.22
CA ALA A 239 -1.30 -2.38 -6.29
C ALA A 239 -1.31 -1.88 -4.84
N ILE A 240 -0.40 -0.97 -4.48
CA ILE A 240 -0.34 -0.37 -3.14
C ILE A 240 -1.60 0.45 -2.86
N LEU A 241 -2.01 1.32 -3.78
CA LEU A 241 -3.19 2.18 -3.63
C LEU A 241 -4.48 1.37 -3.45
N SER A 242 -4.61 0.25 -4.16
CA SER A 242 -5.72 -0.69 -4.00
C SER A 242 -5.70 -1.34 -2.62
N TYR A 243 -4.51 -1.70 -2.12
CA TYR A 243 -4.33 -2.32 -0.81
C TYR A 243 -4.65 -1.36 0.35
N ILE A 244 -4.23 -0.09 0.27
CA ILE A 244 -4.45 0.90 1.33
C ILE A 244 -5.77 1.67 1.21
N GLY A 245 -6.53 1.44 0.12
CA GLY A 245 -7.92 1.90 -0.03
C GLY A 245 -8.10 3.21 -0.79
N GLY A 246 -7.00 3.79 -1.29
CA GLY A 246 -7.01 5.01 -2.11
C GLY A 246 -7.79 4.84 -3.43
N CYS A 247 -7.90 3.61 -3.95
CA CYS A 247 -8.70 3.36 -5.15
C CYS A 247 -10.18 2.97 -4.89
N TYR A 248 -10.63 2.85 -3.64
CA TYR A 248 -11.86 2.10 -3.34
C TYR A 248 -13.18 2.81 -3.69
N THR A 249 -13.20 4.14 -3.91
CA THR A 249 -14.46 4.86 -4.20
C THR A 249 -15.02 4.52 -5.58
N THR A 250 -16.35 4.55 -5.75
CA THR A 250 -16.99 4.31 -7.06
C THR A 250 -16.47 5.28 -8.14
N ALA A 251 -16.28 6.55 -7.77
CA ALA A 251 -15.80 7.58 -8.69
C ALA A 251 -14.35 7.30 -9.15
N ARG A 252 -13.47 6.96 -8.21
CA ARG A 252 -12.07 6.61 -8.50
C ARG A 252 -11.97 5.36 -9.37
N GLN A 253 -12.71 4.31 -9.05
CA GLN A 253 -12.74 3.10 -9.87
C GLN A 253 -13.17 3.39 -11.31
N ALA A 254 -14.16 4.26 -11.50
CA ALA A 254 -14.61 4.65 -12.84
C ALA A 254 -13.58 5.50 -13.60
N SER A 255 -12.80 6.35 -12.91
CA SER A 255 -11.80 7.21 -13.54
C SER A 255 -10.53 6.47 -13.99
N VAL A 256 -10.29 5.27 -13.47
CA VAL A 256 -9.08 4.46 -13.75
C VAL A 256 -9.35 3.19 -14.53
N GLN A 257 -10.61 2.88 -14.87
CA GLN A 257 -10.99 1.59 -15.48
C GLN A 257 -10.33 1.32 -16.85
N GLN A 258 -9.88 2.35 -17.56
CA GLN A 258 -9.09 2.24 -18.78
C GLN A 258 -7.66 1.73 -18.53
N GLU A 259 -7.27 1.63 -17.27
CA GLU A 259 -5.92 1.29 -16.86
C GLU A 259 -5.91 0.16 -15.83
N TRP A 260 -6.62 0.31 -14.71
CA TRP A 260 -6.57 -0.60 -13.57
C TRP A 260 -7.96 -1.05 -13.13
N LEU A 261 -8.14 -2.36 -12.95
CA LEU A 261 -9.44 -3.00 -12.68
C LEU A 261 -9.47 -3.80 -11.38
N MET A 262 -8.56 -3.52 -10.44
CA MET A 262 -8.33 -4.26 -9.20
C MET A 262 -8.33 -3.37 -7.95
N CYS A 263 -9.17 -2.33 -7.91
CA CYS A 263 -9.18 -1.32 -6.83
C CYS A 263 -9.71 -1.79 -5.47
N THR A 264 -10.32 -2.98 -5.42
CA THR A 264 -10.79 -3.59 -4.18
C THR A 264 -9.74 -4.59 -3.69
N PRO A 265 -9.25 -4.53 -2.44
CA PRO A 265 -8.13 -5.38 -2.04
C PRO A 265 -8.52 -6.85 -1.86
N ASP A 266 -9.53 -7.13 -1.03
CA ASP A 266 -9.82 -8.48 -0.52
C ASP A 266 -11.11 -9.06 -1.15
N ASP A 267 -11.14 -10.38 -1.42
CA ASP A 267 -12.28 -11.07 -2.04
C ASP A 267 -13.59 -10.98 -1.24
N GLY A 268 -13.49 -10.75 0.08
CA GLY A 268 -14.65 -10.56 0.96
C GLY A 268 -15.31 -9.18 0.86
N MET A 269 -14.75 -8.26 0.07
CA MET A 269 -15.25 -6.89 -0.03
C MET A 269 -16.13 -6.70 -1.27
N THR A 270 -17.13 -5.83 -1.13
CA THR A 270 -17.97 -5.45 -2.27
C THR A 270 -17.13 -4.74 -3.33
N ILE A 271 -17.20 -5.25 -4.56
CA ILE A 271 -16.54 -4.68 -5.74
C ILE A 271 -17.56 -3.79 -6.46
N ALA A 272 -17.19 -2.55 -6.81
CA ALA A 272 -18.03 -1.72 -7.68
C ALA A 272 -17.90 -2.18 -9.14
N ARG A 273 -18.92 -1.89 -9.97
CA ARG A 273 -19.02 -2.41 -11.36
C ARG A 273 -17.80 -2.13 -12.25
N ALA A 274 -17.03 -1.08 -11.97
CA ALA A 274 -15.88 -0.70 -12.79
C ALA A 274 -14.66 -1.62 -12.59
N SER A 275 -14.52 -2.31 -11.45
CA SER A 275 -13.46 -3.30 -11.24
C SER A 275 -13.88 -4.67 -11.77
N LYS A 276 -12.93 -5.42 -12.35
CA LYS A 276 -13.16 -6.79 -12.85
C LYS A 276 -12.88 -7.87 -11.80
N ALA A 277 -12.05 -7.57 -10.81
CA ALA A 277 -11.68 -8.47 -9.72
C ALA A 277 -11.21 -7.64 -8.52
N THR A 278 -10.99 -8.31 -7.39
CA THR A 278 -10.18 -7.74 -6.31
C THR A 278 -8.70 -7.83 -6.68
N LEU A 279 -7.83 -7.17 -5.94
CA LEU A 279 -6.39 -7.38 -6.04
C LEU A 279 -6.03 -8.83 -5.67
N GLN A 280 -6.65 -9.37 -4.62
CA GLN A 280 -6.41 -10.73 -4.13
C GLN A 280 -6.65 -11.81 -5.20
N SER A 281 -7.77 -11.78 -5.91
CA SER A 281 -8.07 -12.76 -6.96
C SER A 281 -7.59 -12.33 -8.34
N GLY A 282 -7.51 -11.02 -8.60
CA GLY A 282 -7.09 -10.46 -9.88
C GLY A 282 -5.59 -10.58 -10.13
N SER A 283 -4.78 -10.47 -9.08
CA SER A 283 -3.34 -10.72 -9.09
C SER A 283 -2.86 -11.17 -7.71
N PRO A 284 -2.99 -12.46 -7.37
CA PRO A 284 -2.55 -12.99 -6.06
C PRO A 284 -1.09 -12.68 -5.73
N ALA A 285 -0.22 -12.65 -6.76
CA ALA A 285 1.20 -12.32 -6.59
C ALA A 285 1.41 -10.86 -6.17
N LEU A 286 0.71 -9.90 -6.79
CA LEU A 286 0.77 -8.50 -6.37
C LEU A 286 0.17 -8.31 -4.99
N TYR A 287 -0.97 -8.94 -4.72
CA TYR A 287 -1.61 -8.91 -3.41
C TYR A 287 -0.63 -9.38 -2.32
N SER A 288 0.04 -10.52 -2.50
CA SER A 288 1.02 -11.04 -1.54
C SER A 288 2.21 -10.11 -1.35
N LEU A 289 2.66 -9.41 -2.40
CA LEU A 289 3.76 -8.45 -2.30
C LEU A 289 3.37 -7.23 -1.46
N VAL A 290 2.22 -6.61 -1.75
CA VAL A 290 1.80 -5.39 -1.03
C VAL A 290 1.21 -5.67 0.36
N ALA A 291 0.88 -6.93 0.64
CA ALA A 291 0.37 -7.36 1.94
C ALA A 291 1.45 -7.75 2.96
N ASP A 292 2.68 -8.02 2.52
CA ASP A 292 3.76 -8.45 3.40
C ASP A 292 4.40 -7.25 4.09
N SER A 293 4.10 -7.10 5.37
CA SER A 293 4.67 -6.08 6.26
C SER A 293 5.82 -6.61 7.12
N THR A 294 6.28 -7.82 6.87
CA THR A 294 7.24 -8.53 7.72
C THR A 294 8.62 -8.67 7.09
N SER A 295 8.67 -8.81 5.77
CA SER A 295 9.92 -8.89 5.02
C SER A 295 10.65 -7.55 5.00
N ALA A 296 11.96 -7.58 5.25
CA ALA A 296 12.79 -6.37 5.27
C ALA A 296 12.66 -5.54 3.99
N GLN A 297 12.57 -6.19 2.83
CA GLN A 297 12.45 -5.55 1.51
C GLN A 297 11.08 -4.91 1.22
N HIS A 298 10.12 -5.01 2.13
CA HIS A 298 8.73 -4.56 1.94
C HIS A 298 8.29 -3.49 2.95
N LYS A 299 9.14 -3.13 3.92
CA LYS A 299 8.78 -2.20 5.00
C LYS A 299 8.43 -0.79 4.52
N TRP A 300 8.89 -0.40 3.34
CA TRP A 300 8.57 0.89 2.72
C TRP A 300 7.13 0.99 2.20
N ILE A 301 6.38 -0.11 2.16
CA ILE A 301 4.99 -0.13 1.69
C ILE A 301 4.08 0.37 2.82
N PRO A 302 3.27 1.43 2.58
CA PRO A 302 2.35 1.93 3.58
C PRO A 302 1.23 0.91 3.86
N ALA A 303 0.76 0.85 5.11
CA ALA A 303 -0.42 0.10 5.52
C ALA A 303 -1.70 0.96 5.54
N VAL A 304 -1.54 2.27 5.62
CA VAL A 304 -2.59 3.29 5.76
C VAL A 304 -2.42 4.34 4.67
N MET A 305 -3.53 4.71 4.02
CA MET A 305 -3.57 5.79 3.04
C MET A 305 -3.23 7.15 3.71
N PRO A 306 -2.22 7.89 3.23
CA PRO A 306 -1.91 9.22 3.74
C PRO A 306 -3.08 10.19 3.59
N ASP A 307 -3.30 11.02 4.61
CA ASP A 307 -4.35 12.05 4.63
C ASP A 307 -3.79 13.48 4.67
N GLY A 308 -2.46 13.62 4.76
CA GLY A 308 -1.77 14.91 4.88
C GLY A 308 -1.69 15.44 6.31
N ASN A 309 -2.07 14.66 7.33
CA ASN A 309 -2.03 15.04 8.74
C ASN A 309 -1.04 14.16 9.51
N TYR A 310 0.27 14.34 9.27
CA TYR A 310 1.28 13.64 10.04
C TYR A 310 1.42 14.26 11.43
N ALA A 311 1.00 13.54 12.47
CA ALA A 311 1.28 13.92 13.85
C ALA A 311 2.25 12.89 14.41
N ASN A 312 3.44 13.33 14.86
CA ASN A 312 4.39 12.50 15.61
C ASN A 312 3.73 12.05 16.92
N THR A 313 2.94 10.98 16.85
CA THR A 313 2.31 10.37 17.99
C THR A 313 3.09 9.10 18.27
N PRO A 314 3.88 9.02 19.35
CA PRO A 314 4.43 7.73 19.76
C PRO A 314 3.24 6.75 19.91
N SER A 315 3.12 5.82 18.95
CA SER A 315 1.90 5.03 18.84
C SER A 315 1.88 3.99 19.97
N SER A 316 0.73 3.92 20.63
CA SER A 316 0.33 2.75 21.41
C SER A 316 0.24 1.56 20.44
N PRO A 317 0.70 0.35 20.82
CA PRO A 317 0.90 -0.76 19.89
C PRO A 317 -0.36 -1.08 19.07
N LEU A 318 -0.12 -1.41 17.79
CA LEU A 318 -1.11 -1.91 16.84
C LEU A 318 -2.06 -2.93 17.48
N PRO A 319 -3.38 -2.91 17.17
CA PRO A 319 -4.31 -3.91 17.67
C PRO A 319 -3.94 -5.32 17.16
N GLY A 320 -3.31 -6.10 18.04
CA GLY A 320 -3.45 -7.54 18.17
C GLY A 320 -3.12 -8.39 16.95
N SER A 321 -1.86 -8.83 16.88
CA SER A 321 -1.61 -10.23 16.57
C SER A 321 -2.47 -11.11 17.50
N SER A 322 -3.34 -11.93 16.90
CA SER A 322 -4.19 -12.84 17.67
C SER A 322 -3.32 -13.79 18.50
N PRO A 323 -3.54 -13.92 19.83
CA PRO A 323 -2.81 -14.89 20.62
C PRO A 323 -3.31 -16.30 20.26
N SER A 324 -2.39 -17.15 19.81
CA SER A 324 -2.65 -18.58 19.67
C SER A 324 -3.15 -19.14 21.01
N PRO A 325 -4.23 -19.96 21.04
CA PRO A 325 -4.78 -20.44 22.30
C PRO A 325 -3.80 -21.41 22.97
N GLY A 326 -3.28 -21.01 24.13
CA GLY A 326 -2.56 -21.91 25.02
C GLY A 326 -3.51 -22.89 25.71
N SER A 327 -3.04 -24.12 25.93
CA SER A 327 -3.48 -24.97 27.05
C SER A 327 -2.38 -25.97 27.41
N SER A 328 -1.84 -25.74 28.61
CA SER A 328 -0.94 -26.51 29.50
C SER A 328 -1.39 -27.98 29.76
N PRO A 329 -0.78 -28.80 30.66
CA PRO A 329 0.34 -28.54 31.58
C PRO A 329 1.42 -29.64 31.69
N THR A 330 2.55 -29.26 32.29
CA THR A 330 3.53 -30.15 32.94
C THR A 330 2.92 -31.00 34.06
N PRO A 331 3.52 -32.18 34.30
CA PRO A 331 3.81 -32.61 35.67
C PRO A 331 5.32 -32.87 35.84
N GLY A 332 5.88 -32.37 36.94
CA GLY A 332 7.24 -32.72 37.37
C GLY A 332 7.30 -34.08 38.08
N SER A 333 8.47 -34.73 38.06
CA SER A 333 9.17 -35.26 39.25
C SER A 333 10.37 -36.17 38.88
N SER A 334 11.50 -35.87 39.54
CA SER A 334 12.53 -36.76 40.13
C SER A 334 13.21 -37.92 39.38
N THR A 335 14.56 -37.83 39.37
CA THR A 335 15.60 -38.87 39.65
C THR A 335 15.75 -40.11 38.76
N SER A 336 16.95 -40.25 38.19
CA SER A 336 17.62 -41.49 37.73
C SER A 336 18.09 -42.39 38.91
N PRO A 337 18.54 -43.67 38.75
CA PRO A 337 19.29 -44.21 37.60
C PRO A 337 19.08 -45.69 37.17
N GLY A 338 19.52 -45.98 35.93
CA GLY A 338 20.35 -47.14 35.58
C GLY A 338 19.71 -48.46 35.15
N SER A 339 19.87 -48.83 33.87
CA SER A 339 20.58 -50.04 33.36
C SER A 339 20.12 -50.47 31.95
N SER A 340 21.09 -50.66 31.05
CA SER A 340 21.00 -51.37 29.75
C SER A 340 21.24 -52.89 29.97
N PRO A 341 21.32 -53.82 28.96
CA PRO A 341 21.26 -53.65 27.49
C PRO A 341 20.54 -54.76 26.65
N ALA A 342 20.44 -54.49 25.35
CA ALA A 342 20.61 -55.36 24.16
C ALA A 342 19.77 -56.65 23.92
N SER A 343 19.14 -56.74 22.73
CA SER A 343 19.48 -57.75 21.69
C SER A 343 18.68 -57.54 20.38
N SER A 344 19.30 -57.92 19.25
CA SER A 344 18.90 -57.67 17.85
C SER A 344 18.25 -58.94 17.18
N PRO A 345 18.32 -59.21 15.85
CA PRO A 345 17.14 -59.37 14.98
C PRO A 345 17.05 -60.72 14.21
N THR A 346 15.99 -60.94 13.43
CA THR A 346 15.89 -61.96 12.33
C THR A 346 14.74 -61.55 11.41
N SER A 347 14.91 -61.18 10.13
CA SER A 347 15.35 -61.89 8.90
C SER A 347 14.33 -62.84 8.29
N GLY A 348 13.93 -62.60 7.03
CA GLY A 348 13.32 -63.60 6.13
C GLY A 348 12.48 -63.03 4.98
N GLY A 349 13.07 -62.89 3.78
CA GLY A 349 12.33 -62.90 2.49
C GLY A 349 12.02 -64.35 2.03
N PRO A 350 11.70 -64.65 0.74
CA PRO A 350 11.73 -63.80 -0.46
C PRO A 350 10.55 -63.95 -1.49
N VAL A 351 10.49 -62.99 -2.42
CA VAL A 351 10.25 -63.04 -3.90
C VAL A 351 9.14 -63.93 -4.50
N ALA A 352 8.24 -63.34 -5.33
CA ALA A 352 8.05 -63.69 -6.76
C ALA A 352 6.95 -62.85 -7.47
N THR A 353 7.12 -62.75 -8.79
CA THR A 353 6.50 -61.92 -9.84
C THR A 353 5.14 -62.40 -10.38
N GLY A 354 4.33 -61.51 -10.98
CA GLY A 354 3.30 -61.88 -11.97
C GLY A 354 2.22 -60.82 -12.28
N HIS A 355 2.14 -60.39 -13.54
CA HIS A 355 0.97 -59.75 -14.21
C HIS A 355 0.13 -60.85 -14.94
N PRO A 356 -1.03 -60.63 -15.61
CA PRO A 356 -2.01 -59.51 -15.65
C PRO A 356 -3.52 -59.93 -15.63
N ALA A 357 -4.40 -58.91 -15.69
CA ALA A 357 -5.70 -58.82 -16.40
C ALA A 357 -7.06 -59.36 -15.83
N ALA A 358 -8.07 -58.47 -15.97
CA ALA A 358 -9.48 -58.65 -16.41
C ALA A 358 -10.66 -58.68 -15.40
N GLY A 359 -11.75 -57.98 -15.79
CA GLY A 359 -13.15 -58.03 -15.28
C GLY A 359 -13.60 -56.72 -14.59
N VAL A 360 -14.35 -55.76 -15.16
CA VAL A 360 -15.73 -55.70 -15.75
C VAL A 360 -16.88 -56.04 -14.77
N LEU A 361 -17.66 -55.02 -14.35
CA LEU A 361 -19.15 -54.93 -14.27
C LEU A 361 -19.55 -53.60 -13.55
N SER A 362 -19.99 -52.54 -14.23
CA SER A 362 -21.38 -52.13 -14.59
C SER A 362 -22.35 -51.73 -13.46
N LEU A 363 -22.77 -50.45 -13.56
CA LEU A 363 -24.10 -49.84 -13.37
C LEU A 363 -24.85 -49.90 -12.01
N VAL A 364 -25.31 -48.75 -11.52
CA VAL A 364 -26.70 -48.19 -11.65
C VAL A 364 -26.81 -46.94 -10.73
N VAL A 365 -26.94 -45.74 -11.31
CA VAL A 365 -28.10 -44.80 -11.29
C VAL A 365 -28.66 -44.39 -9.91
N GLY A 366 -28.78 -43.08 -9.68
CA GLY A 366 -29.68 -42.52 -8.68
C GLY A 366 -29.53 -41.01 -8.47
N ALA A 367 -30.02 -40.21 -9.41
CA ALA A 367 -30.25 -38.77 -9.20
C ALA A 367 -31.49 -38.55 -8.31
N CYS A 368 -31.47 -37.54 -7.44
CA CYS A 368 -32.66 -36.72 -7.22
C CYS A 368 -32.31 -35.34 -6.62
N LEU A 369 -32.71 -34.33 -7.39
CA LEU A 369 -32.88 -32.92 -7.11
C LEU A 369 -33.95 -32.70 -6.02
N LEU A 370 -33.83 -31.68 -5.17
CA LEU A 370 -34.97 -30.80 -4.85
C LEU A 370 -34.54 -29.54 -4.09
N LEU A 371 -34.93 -28.40 -4.68
CA LEU A 371 -35.06 -27.07 -4.08
C LEU A 371 -36.10 -27.04 -2.96
N PHE A 372 -35.96 -26.06 -2.04
CA PHE A 372 -36.97 -25.12 -1.52
C PHE A 372 -36.14 -24.07 -0.71
N LEU A 373 -36.36 -22.76 -0.68
CA LEU A 373 -37.39 -21.82 -1.14
C LEU A 373 -36.70 -20.46 -1.33
#